data_AF-P91517-F1
#
_entry.id   AF-P91517-F1
#
_cell.length_a   1.000
_cell.length_b   1.000
_cell.length_c   1.000
_cell.angle_alpha   90.00
_cell.angle_beta   90.00
_cell.angle_gamma   90.00
#
_symmetry.space_group_name_H-M   'P 1'
#
loop_
_entity.id
_entity.type
_entity.pdbx_description
1 polymer ?
#
loop_
_entity_poly.entity_id
_entity_poly.type
_entity_poly.pdbx_seq_one_letter_code
_entity_poly.pdbx_strand_id
1 'polypeptide(L)'
;MRGFLKFAILAAVLLALAYGDDEDEEASELERRRIRNCPEVTFKRMTGCVWEFGRFLKKVLFLDLEQRTLDRFRKSCLSMAECFDLIECKETGKFSRGKRIKDSCDVMNYLSKDFVPCLKRLERLDPAPTCFNKWKPFSDLNEVGPDTTPEEMEELCKNMLGKDNCMKDLVSRTCGGVMSQELVDRFEATSVFKQCDAD
;
A
#
# COMPACT_ATOMS: atom_id res chain seq x y z
N MET A 1 -29.55 3.12 -22.99
CA MET A 1 -28.40 3.46 -23.87
C MET A 1 -27.27 4.22 -23.16
N ARG A 2 -27.55 5.20 -22.27
CA ARG A 2 -26.53 6.05 -21.61
C ARG A 2 -25.52 5.31 -20.70
N GLY A 3 -25.86 4.11 -20.19
CA GLY A 3 -24.99 3.30 -19.34
C GLY A 3 -23.91 2.51 -20.11
N PHE A 4 -24.27 1.92 -21.26
CA PHE A 4 -23.33 1.19 -22.11
C PHE A 4 -22.23 2.09 -22.67
N LEU A 5 -22.56 3.35 -22.98
CA LEU A 5 -21.59 4.33 -23.46
C LEU A 5 -20.47 4.59 -22.44
N LYS A 6 -20.79 4.63 -21.14
CA LYS A 6 -19.78 4.85 -20.08
C LYS A 6 -18.81 3.67 -19.95
N PHE A 7 -19.33 2.44 -20.03
CA PHE A 7 -18.49 1.24 -19.97
C PHE A 7 -17.60 1.10 -21.22
N ALA A 8 -18.12 1.46 -22.40
CA ALA A 8 -17.33 1.48 -23.64
C ALA A 8 -16.21 2.53 -23.59
N ILE A 9 -16.48 3.73 -23.06
CA ILE A 9 -15.45 4.77 -22.88
C ILE A 9 -14.39 4.31 -21.87
N LEU A 10 -14.79 3.74 -20.73
CA LEU A 10 -13.84 3.19 -19.76
C LEU A 10 -12.97 2.07 -20.36
N ALA A 11 -13.57 1.16 -21.14
CA ALA A 11 -12.83 0.11 -21.83
C ALA A 11 -11.87 0.67 -22.89
N ALA A 12 -12.30 1.68 -23.66
CA ALA A 12 -11.46 2.34 -24.66
C ALA A 12 -10.32 3.13 -24.03
N VAL A 13 -10.54 3.82 -22.90
CA VAL A 13 -9.48 4.50 -22.14
C VAL A 13 -8.51 3.48 -21.56
N LEU A 14 -8.99 2.36 -21.01
CA LEU A 14 -8.11 1.29 -20.52
C LEU A 14 -7.31 0.61 -21.64
N LEU A 15 -7.91 0.43 -22.82
CA LEU A 15 -7.21 -0.06 -24.01
C LEU A 15 -6.19 0.97 -24.52
N ALA A 16 -6.53 2.25 -24.56
CA ALA A 16 -5.60 3.32 -24.94
C ALA A 16 -4.47 3.50 -23.92
N LEU A 17 -4.69 3.20 -22.64
CA LEU A 17 -3.62 3.17 -21.63
C LEU A 17 -2.78 1.90 -21.69
N ALA A 18 -3.34 0.78 -22.19
CA ALA A 18 -2.62 -0.49 -22.35
C ALA A 18 -1.86 -0.59 -23.68
N TYR A 19 -2.28 0.15 -24.70
CA TYR A 19 -1.73 0.14 -26.06
C TYR A 19 -1.34 1.53 -26.56
N GLY A 20 -1.27 2.54 -25.67
CA GLY A 20 -0.89 3.91 -26.02
C GLY A 20 0.57 3.95 -26.46
N ASP A 21 0.73 3.75 -27.76
CA ASP A 21 1.85 4.02 -28.65
C ASP A 21 3.18 4.39 -27.97
N ASP A 22 4.06 3.38 -27.87
CA ASP A 22 5.51 3.57 -27.96
C ASP A 22 5.83 4.07 -29.38
N GLU A 23 5.61 5.36 -29.66
CA GLU A 23 6.27 6.04 -30.78
C GLU A 23 7.72 6.33 -30.36
N ASP A 24 8.62 5.46 -30.84
CA ASP A 24 10.06 5.63 -31.04
C ASP A 24 10.71 6.91 -30.45
N GLU A 25 10.98 6.90 -29.15
CA GLU A 25 12.07 7.69 -28.59
C GLU A 25 13.21 6.73 -28.26
N GLU A 26 14.45 7.08 -28.65
CA GLU A 26 15.64 6.26 -28.43
C GLU A 26 15.85 6.01 -26.93
N ALA A 27 15.18 4.99 -26.41
CA ALA A 27 15.33 4.53 -25.04
C ALA A 27 16.83 4.35 -24.76
N SER A 28 17.29 5.03 -23.72
CA SER A 28 18.67 4.92 -23.26
C SER A 28 19.05 3.44 -23.07
N GLU A 29 20.33 3.08 -23.15
CA GLU A 29 20.74 1.69 -22.97
C GLU A 29 20.23 1.11 -21.62
N LEU A 30 20.12 1.96 -20.60
CA LEU A 30 19.51 1.67 -19.30
C LEU A 30 18.03 1.28 -19.42
N GLU A 31 17.27 2.01 -20.22
CA GLU A 31 15.85 1.83 -20.43
C GLU A 31 15.54 0.60 -21.30
N ARG A 32 16.35 0.31 -22.33
CA ARG A 32 16.31 -0.97 -23.04
C ARG A 32 16.65 -2.16 -22.15
N ARG A 33 17.62 -1.99 -21.23
CA ARG A 33 17.98 -3.03 -20.25
C ARG A 33 16.87 -3.23 -19.21
N ARG A 34 16.17 -2.14 -18.83
CA ARG A 34 14.96 -2.13 -17.98
C ARG A 34 13.82 -2.90 -18.66
N ILE A 35 13.45 -2.54 -19.89
CA ILE A 35 12.41 -3.21 -20.70
C ILE A 35 12.68 -4.71 -20.84
N ARG A 36 13.94 -5.10 -21.11
CA ARG A 36 14.32 -6.50 -21.32
C ARG A 36 14.14 -7.39 -20.07
N ASN A 37 14.14 -6.80 -18.88
CA ASN A 37 13.95 -7.51 -17.61
C ASN A 37 12.50 -7.49 -17.12
N CYS A 38 11.59 -6.82 -17.82
CA CYS A 38 10.19 -6.81 -17.44
C CYS A 38 9.52 -8.16 -17.82
N PRO A 39 8.66 -8.71 -16.96
CA PRO A 39 7.85 -9.86 -17.34
C PRO A 39 6.87 -9.46 -18.46
N GLU A 40 6.72 -10.31 -19.48
CA GLU A 40 5.68 -10.12 -20.49
C GLU A 40 4.30 -10.22 -19.82
N VAL A 41 3.54 -9.12 -19.85
CA VAL A 41 2.20 -9.05 -19.25
C VAL A 41 1.18 -9.57 -20.25
N THR A 42 0.88 -10.86 -20.18
CA THR A 42 -0.19 -11.45 -21.01
C THR A 42 -1.56 -10.86 -20.68
N PHE A 43 -2.45 -10.74 -21.67
CA PHE A 43 -3.84 -10.29 -21.48
C PHE A 43 -4.60 -11.05 -20.38
N LYS A 44 -4.37 -12.37 -20.25
CA LYS A 44 -4.96 -13.21 -19.19
C LYS A 44 -4.51 -12.78 -17.79
N ARG A 45 -3.24 -12.42 -17.63
CA ARG A 45 -2.71 -11.89 -16.35
C ARG A 45 -3.29 -10.52 -16.06
N MET A 46 -3.30 -9.63 -17.05
CA MET A 46 -3.86 -8.28 -16.92
C MET A 46 -5.35 -8.30 -16.55
N THR A 47 -6.16 -9.14 -17.20
CA THR A 47 -7.58 -9.29 -16.87
C THR A 47 -7.82 -9.90 -15.49
N GLY A 48 -7.03 -10.91 -15.11
CA GLY A 48 -7.05 -11.45 -13.74
C GLY A 48 -6.68 -10.40 -12.68
N CYS A 49 -5.69 -9.56 -12.98
CA CYS A 49 -5.29 -8.42 -12.18
C CYS A 49 -6.42 -7.40 -11.98
N VAL A 50 -7.06 -6.96 -13.07
CA VAL A 50 -8.21 -6.05 -13.04
C VAL A 50 -9.36 -6.64 -12.21
N TRP A 51 -9.59 -7.96 -12.31
CA TRP A 51 -10.60 -8.64 -11.52
C TRP A 51 -10.30 -8.62 -10.02
N GLU A 52 -9.07 -8.92 -9.61
CA GLU A 52 -8.67 -8.88 -8.20
C GLU A 52 -8.66 -7.45 -7.65
N PHE A 53 -8.30 -6.45 -8.46
CA PHE A 53 -8.44 -5.04 -8.12
C PHE A 53 -9.91 -4.66 -7.87
N GLY A 54 -10.83 -5.07 -8.76
CA GLY A 54 -12.27 -4.87 -8.58
C GLY A 54 -12.80 -5.55 -7.32
N ARG A 55 -12.33 -6.77 -7.01
CA ARG A 55 -12.67 -7.47 -5.76
C ARG A 55 -12.15 -6.75 -4.53
N PHE A 56 -10.94 -6.21 -4.58
CA PHE A 56 -10.34 -5.43 -3.50
C PHE A 56 -11.13 -4.15 -3.27
N LEU A 57 -11.37 -3.35 -4.30
CA LEU A 57 -12.15 -2.10 -4.20
C LEU A 57 -13.55 -2.34 -3.65
N LYS A 58 -14.25 -3.38 -4.13
CA LYS A 58 -15.55 -3.76 -3.59
C LYS A 58 -15.47 -3.99 -2.09
N LYS A 59 -14.45 -4.70 -1.60
CA LYS A 59 -14.32 -4.96 -0.16
C LYS A 59 -13.95 -3.70 0.60
N VAL A 60 -12.99 -2.89 0.14
CA VAL A 60 -12.63 -1.61 0.77
C VAL A 60 -13.87 -0.75 1.01
N LEU A 61 -14.73 -0.62 -0.02
CA LEU A 61 -15.94 0.19 0.03
C LEU A 61 -17.05 -0.39 0.92
N PHE A 62 -17.01 -1.69 1.21
CA PHE A 62 -17.99 -2.41 2.04
C PHE A 62 -17.34 -3.06 3.27
N LEU A 63 -16.22 -2.50 3.76
CA LEU A 63 -15.52 -3.03 4.93
C LEU A 63 -16.34 -2.74 6.20
N ASP A 64 -17.06 -3.75 6.67
CA ASP A 64 -17.46 -3.84 8.08
C ASP A 64 -16.31 -4.45 8.90
N LEU A 65 -16.13 -4.04 10.17
CA LEU A 65 -15.08 -4.54 11.07
C LEU A 65 -15.37 -5.95 11.64
N GLU A 66 -16.19 -6.75 10.96
CA GLU A 66 -16.45 -8.13 11.34
C GLU A 66 -15.24 -9.04 10.99
N GLN A 67 -14.94 -10.03 11.84
CA GLN A 67 -13.77 -10.90 11.62
C GLN A 67 -13.76 -11.62 10.25
N ARG A 68 -14.94 -11.99 9.73
CA ARG A 68 -15.08 -12.67 8.42
C ARG A 68 -14.83 -11.74 7.23
N THR A 69 -15.22 -10.47 7.32
CA THR A 69 -14.99 -9.49 6.26
C THR A 69 -13.50 -9.13 6.18
N LEU A 70 -12.81 -9.09 7.32
CA LEU A 70 -11.38 -8.81 7.42
C LEU A 70 -10.49 -9.90 6.80
N ASP A 71 -10.74 -11.18 7.07
CA ASP A 71 -9.98 -12.27 6.42
C ASP A 71 -10.16 -12.24 4.89
N ARG A 72 -11.39 -11.97 4.45
CA ARG A 72 -11.73 -11.86 3.03
C ARG A 72 -11.08 -10.64 2.38
N PHE A 73 -10.99 -9.53 3.11
CA PHE A 73 -10.30 -8.32 2.70
C PHE A 73 -8.80 -8.58 2.56
N ARG A 74 -8.17 -9.15 3.58
CA ARG A 74 -6.75 -9.54 3.56
C ARG A 74 -6.41 -10.38 2.34
N LYS A 75 -7.19 -11.44 2.08
CA LYS A 75 -7.00 -12.29 0.89
C LYS A 75 -7.07 -11.51 -0.42
N SER A 76 -8.01 -10.56 -0.55
CA SER A 76 -8.09 -9.69 -1.73
C SER A 76 -6.88 -8.78 -1.86
N CYS A 77 -6.40 -8.24 -0.74
CA CYS A 77 -5.27 -7.34 -0.70
C CYS A 77 -3.98 -8.08 -1.12
N LEU A 78 -3.77 -9.31 -0.63
CA LEU A 78 -2.66 -10.16 -1.04
C LEU A 78 -2.74 -10.57 -2.52
N SER A 79 -3.92 -10.92 -3.03
CA SER A 79 -4.11 -11.18 -4.47
C SER A 79 -3.78 -9.96 -5.33
N MET A 80 -4.09 -8.75 -4.85
CA MET A 80 -3.73 -7.51 -5.53
C MET A 80 -2.22 -7.25 -5.48
N ALA A 81 -1.57 -7.50 -4.33
CA ALA A 81 -0.11 -7.41 -4.20
C ALA A 81 0.60 -8.34 -5.21
N GLU A 82 0.16 -9.60 -5.29
CA GLU A 82 0.68 -10.58 -6.25
C GLU A 82 0.47 -10.12 -7.70
N CYS A 83 -0.69 -9.53 -8.00
CA CYS A 83 -0.94 -8.94 -9.31
C CYS A 83 0.08 -7.84 -9.65
N PHE A 84 0.33 -6.90 -8.73
CA PHE A 84 1.31 -5.85 -8.95
C PHE A 84 2.73 -6.41 -9.12
N ASP A 85 3.12 -7.39 -8.30
CA ASP A 85 4.42 -8.07 -8.46
C ASP A 85 4.57 -8.77 -9.82
N LEU A 86 3.47 -9.20 -10.45
CA LEU A 86 3.48 -9.86 -11.77
C LEU A 86 3.57 -8.89 -12.95
N ILE A 87 3.04 -7.68 -12.81
CA ILE A 87 3.01 -6.67 -13.89
C ILE A 87 4.12 -5.63 -13.75
N GLU A 88 4.72 -5.52 -12.57
CA GLU A 88 5.75 -4.53 -12.31
C GLU A 88 7.09 -4.93 -12.92
N CYS A 89 7.65 -4.00 -13.67
CA CYS A 89 9.03 -4.09 -14.09
C CYS A 89 9.94 -3.74 -12.90
N LYS A 90 10.65 -4.74 -12.38
CA LYS A 90 11.52 -4.55 -11.23
C LYS A 90 12.74 -3.73 -11.63
N GLU A 91 12.85 -2.52 -11.11
CA GLU A 91 14.15 -1.83 -11.06
C GLU A 91 15.03 -2.50 -10.01
N THR A 92 16.30 -2.75 -10.33
CA THR A 92 17.27 -3.33 -9.40
C THR A 92 17.46 -2.42 -8.19
N GLY A 93 17.15 -2.92 -6.99
CA GLY A 93 17.51 -2.27 -5.72
C GLY A 93 16.36 -1.64 -4.93
N LYS A 94 15.15 -1.51 -5.47
CA LYS A 94 13.98 -1.00 -4.74
C LYS A 94 12.87 -2.05 -4.59
N PHE A 95 12.06 -1.93 -3.53
CA PHE A 95 10.94 -2.87 -3.30
C PHE A 95 9.86 -2.69 -4.38
N SER A 96 9.31 -3.80 -4.87
CA SER A 96 8.18 -3.76 -5.79
C SER A 96 6.97 -3.06 -5.14
N ARG A 97 6.21 -2.29 -5.91
CA ARG A 97 4.85 -1.84 -5.59
C ARG A 97 4.01 -3.00 -5.09
N GLY A 98 4.13 -4.20 -5.66
CA GLY A 98 3.46 -5.39 -5.13
C GLY A 98 3.88 -5.71 -3.69
N LYS A 99 5.17 -5.64 -3.36
CA LYS A 99 5.67 -5.78 -1.98
C LYS A 99 5.17 -4.67 -1.05
N ARG A 100 5.15 -3.40 -1.48
CA ARG A 100 4.61 -2.29 -0.67
C ARG A 100 3.12 -2.45 -0.39
N ILE A 101 2.35 -2.91 -1.38
CA ILE A 101 0.94 -3.26 -1.20
C ILE A 101 0.83 -4.41 -0.20
N LYS A 102 1.62 -5.48 -0.34
CA LYS A 102 1.63 -6.60 0.61
C LYS A 102 1.88 -6.15 2.04
N ASP A 103 2.86 -5.29 2.25
CA ASP A 103 3.18 -4.76 3.57
C ASP A 103 2.01 -3.92 4.13
N SER A 104 1.43 -3.06 3.30
CA SER A 104 0.23 -2.29 3.64
C SER A 104 -0.95 -3.20 4.00
N CYS A 105 -1.14 -4.31 3.28
CA CYS A 105 -2.17 -5.31 3.57
C CYS A 105 -1.97 -5.95 4.93
N ASP A 106 -0.72 -6.30 5.28
CA ASP A 106 -0.42 -6.95 6.53
C ASP A 106 -0.53 -6.00 7.73
N VAL A 107 -0.10 -4.74 7.58
CA VAL A 107 -0.34 -3.68 8.58
C VAL A 107 -1.83 -3.43 8.77
N MET A 108 -2.59 -3.29 7.69
CA MET A 108 -4.04 -3.09 7.77
C MET A 108 -4.75 -4.27 8.44
N ASN A 109 -4.34 -5.51 8.13
CA ASN A 109 -4.88 -6.68 8.79
C ASN A 109 -4.62 -6.68 10.30
N TYR A 110 -3.43 -6.26 10.75
CA TYR A 110 -3.14 -6.08 12.18
C TYR A 110 -4.04 -5.00 12.80
N LEU A 111 -4.08 -3.81 12.17
CA LEU A 111 -4.86 -2.68 12.66
C LEU A 111 -6.35 -3.01 12.80
N SER A 112 -6.91 -3.75 11.84
CA SER A 112 -8.32 -4.10 11.83
C SER A 112 -8.67 -5.34 12.64
N LYS A 113 -7.70 -6.09 13.17
CA LYS A 113 -7.96 -7.31 13.94
C LYS A 113 -7.45 -7.19 15.37
N ASP A 114 -6.14 -7.20 15.53
CA ASP A 114 -5.50 -7.35 16.83
C ASP A 114 -5.43 -5.99 17.56
N PHE A 115 -5.35 -4.90 16.80
CA PHE A 115 -5.26 -3.53 17.34
C PHE A 115 -6.62 -2.85 17.60
N VAL A 116 -7.74 -3.45 17.16
CA VAL A 116 -9.10 -2.90 17.32
C VAL A 116 -9.46 -2.52 18.76
N PRO A 117 -9.12 -3.31 19.80
CA PRO A 117 -9.39 -2.91 21.18
C PRO A 117 -8.73 -1.57 21.54
N CYS A 118 -7.54 -1.27 21.00
CA CYS A 118 -6.87 0.01 21.22
C CYS A 118 -7.47 1.13 20.39
N LEU A 119 -7.78 0.90 19.12
CA LEU A 119 -8.50 1.88 18.30
C LEU A 119 -9.77 2.36 18.99
N LYS A 120 -10.57 1.44 19.54
CA LYS A 120 -11.78 1.78 20.31
C LYS A 120 -11.50 2.60 21.58
N ARG A 121 -10.33 2.46 22.20
CA ARG A 121 -9.94 3.29 23.36
C ARG A 121 -9.51 4.68 22.90
N LEU A 122 -8.73 4.76 21.83
CA LEU A 122 -8.28 6.02 21.23
C LEU A 122 -9.46 6.87 20.74
N GLU A 123 -10.45 6.25 20.08
CA GLU A 123 -11.69 6.90 19.61
C GLU A 123 -12.56 7.46 20.75
N ARG A 124 -12.43 6.92 21.96
CA ARG A 124 -13.18 7.38 23.15
C ARG A 124 -12.48 8.49 23.92
N LEU A 125 -11.24 8.83 23.57
CA LEU A 125 -10.53 9.94 24.19
C LEU A 125 -11.21 11.25 23.77
N ASP A 126 -11.59 12.05 24.77
CA ASP A 126 -12.18 13.36 24.58
C ASP A 126 -11.35 14.39 25.38
N PRO A 127 -10.68 15.36 24.71
CA PRO A 127 -10.69 15.59 23.27
C PRO A 127 -9.94 14.51 22.48
N ALA A 128 -10.40 14.28 21.24
CA ALA A 128 -9.71 13.39 20.30
C ALA A 128 -8.25 13.85 20.10
N PRO A 129 -7.24 13.01 20.37
CA PRO A 129 -5.84 13.40 20.27
C PRO A 129 -5.47 13.83 18.85
N THR A 130 -4.79 14.98 18.71
CA THR A 130 -4.35 15.49 17.40
C THR A 130 -3.48 14.50 16.64
N CYS A 131 -2.65 13.74 17.36
CA CYS A 131 -1.83 12.68 16.77
C CYS A 131 -2.68 11.63 16.05
N PHE A 132 -3.71 11.09 16.73
CA PHE A 132 -4.59 10.08 16.16
C PHE A 132 -5.34 10.59 14.92
N ASN A 133 -5.87 11.81 14.97
CA ASN A 133 -6.62 12.41 13.86
C ASN A 133 -5.77 12.74 12.63
N LYS A 134 -4.47 12.99 12.81
CA LYS A 134 -3.55 13.34 11.72
C LYS A 134 -2.76 12.16 11.19
N TRP A 135 -2.70 11.06 11.93
CA TRP A 135 -1.91 9.90 11.53
C TRP A 135 -2.50 9.21 10.31
N LYS A 136 -1.70 9.11 9.25
CA LYS A 136 -2.02 8.42 8.01
C LYS A 136 -1.07 7.23 7.84
N PRO A 137 -1.35 6.06 8.43
CA PRO A 137 -0.42 4.94 8.47
C PRO A 137 0.03 4.39 7.09
N PHE A 138 -0.63 4.80 6.01
CA PHE A 138 -0.38 4.28 4.67
C PHE A 138 0.03 5.36 3.64
N SER A 139 0.10 6.65 4.01
CA SER A 139 0.62 7.66 3.05
C SER A 139 2.06 7.33 2.69
N ASP A 140 2.86 7.13 3.73
CA ASP A 140 4.30 6.99 3.67
C ASP A 140 4.72 5.69 2.98
N LEU A 141 3.96 4.61 3.19
CA LEU A 141 4.16 3.32 2.52
C LEU A 141 3.95 3.39 0.99
N ASN A 142 3.21 4.40 0.51
CA ASN A 142 2.92 4.59 -0.91
C ASN A 142 3.73 5.71 -1.57
N GLU A 143 4.32 6.62 -0.79
CA GLU A 143 5.09 7.77 -1.28
C GLU A 143 6.53 7.43 -1.68
N VAL A 144 7.10 6.33 -1.16
CA VAL A 144 8.46 5.91 -1.54
C VAL A 144 8.50 5.40 -2.98
N GLY A 145 9.36 6.03 -3.78
CA GLY A 145 9.53 5.81 -5.21
C GLY A 145 10.99 5.80 -5.67
N PRO A 146 11.24 5.73 -6.99
CA PRO A 146 12.59 5.73 -7.56
C PRO A 146 13.38 7.02 -7.27
N ASP A 147 12.69 8.14 -7.03
CA ASP A 147 13.33 9.44 -6.80
C ASP A 147 13.47 9.81 -5.31
N THR A 148 13.05 8.93 -4.38
CA THR A 148 13.14 9.24 -2.95
C THR A 148 14.59 9.38 -2.52
N THR A 149 14.91 10.54 -1.96
CA THR A 149 16.21 10.96 -1.47
C THR A 149 16.52 10.38 -0.08
N PRO A 150 17.79 10.34 0.35
CA PRO A 150 18.15 9.96 1.72
C PRO A 150 17.48 10.84 2.79
N GLU A 151 17.33 12.14 2.53
CA GLU A 151 16.69 13.09 3.45
C GLU A 151 15.19 12.80 3.61
N GLU A 152 14.48 12.53 2.51
CA GLU A 152 13.08 12.10 2.55
C GLU A 152 12.93 10.76 3.27
N MET A 153 13.85 9.82 3.06
CA MET A 153 13.86 8.55 3.80
C MET A 153 14.05 8.77 5.31
N GLU A 154 14.96 9.65 5.72
CA GLU A 154 15.16 10.00 7.14
C GLU A 154 13.90 10.64 7.75
N GLU A 155 13.24 11.53 7.00
CA GLU A 155 11.98 12.15 7.43
C GLU A 155 10.86 11.13 7.58
N LEU A 156 10.73 10.18 6.64
CA LEU A 156 9.77 9.09 6.72
C LEU A 156 10.03 8.20 7.95
N CYS A 157 11.29 7.88 8.25
CA CYS A 157 11.65 7.09 9.43
C CYS A 157 11.30 7.82 10.75
N LYS A 158 11.52 9.13 10.83
CA LYS A 158 11.16 9.95 12.00
C LYS A 158 9.64 10.08 12.21
N ASN A 159 8.86 9.94 11.13
CA ASN A 159 7.41 10.15 11.14
C ASN A 159 6.57 8.89 10.87
N MET A 160 7.20 7.71 10.88
CA MET A 160 6.59 6.41 10.60
C MET A 160 5.26 6.18 11.35
N LEU A 161 5.22 6.55 12.62
CA LEU A 161 4.04 6.44 13.49
C LEU A 161 3.38 7.81 13.71
N GLY A 162 3.33 8.63 12.66
CA GLY A 162 2.89 10.02 12.70
C GLY A 162 3.99 10.97 13.12
N LYS A 163 3.67 12.26 13.18
CA LYS A 163 4.65 13.31 13.48
C LYS A 163 5.46 12.97 14.74
N ASP A 164 6.79 12.95 14.63
CA ASP A 164 7.71 12.62 15.73
C ASP A 164 7.38 11.28 16.42
N ASN A 165 6.87 10.30 15.65
CA ASN A 165 6.37 9.01 16.12
C ASN A 165 5.31 9.09 17.24
N CYS A 166 4.50 10.16 17.25
CA CYS A 166 3.55 10.45 18.34
C CYS A 166 2.57 9.29 18.66
N MET A 167 2.23 8.42 17.70
CA MET A 167 1.34 7.29 17.97
C MET A 167 1.97 6.26 18.89
N LYS A 168 3.29 6.10 18.89
CA LYS A 168 4.00 5.23 19.83
C LYS A 168 3.65 5.58 21.27
N ASP A 169 3.78 6.87 21.61
CA ASP A 169 3.50 7.38 22.95
C ASP A 169 2.01 7.41 23.27
N LEU A 170 1.18 7.77 22.30
CA LEU A 170 -0.26 7.79 22.49
C LEU A 170 -0.82 6.38 22.76
N VAL A 171 -0.35 5.37 22.03
CA VAL A 171 -0.72 3.96 22.21
C VAL A 171 -0.16 3.43 23.52
N SER A 172 1.09 3.74 23.85
CA SER A 172 1.70 3.32 25.12
C SER A 172 0.88 3.80 26.32
N ARG A 173 0.47 5.08 26.33
CA ARG A 173 -0.34 5.67 27.41
C ARG A 173 -1.78 5.14 27.47
N THR A 174 -2.38 4.82 26.32
CA THR A 174 -3.82 4.48 26.24
C THR A 174 -4.06 2.96 26.31
N CYS A 175 -3.14 2.18 25.76
CA CYS A 175 -3.31 0.76 25.48
C CYS A 175 -2.21 -0.10 26.11
N GLY A 176 -1.11 0.50 26.56
CA GLY A 176 0.01 -0.15 27.24
C GLY A 176 1.22 -0.35 26.34
N GLY A 177 2.38 -0.52 26.97
CA GLY A 177 3.68 -0.61 26.28
C GLY A 177 3.80 -1.80 25.33
N VAL A 178 3.18 -2.96 25.65
CA VAL A 178 3.19 -4.15 24.78
C VAL A 178 2.58 -3.84 23.43
N MET A 179 1.39 -3.23 23.42
CA MET A 179 0.69 -2.92 22.17
C MET A 179 1.34 -1.77 21.39
N SER A 180 2.01 -0.86 22.10
CA SER A 180 2.86 0.16 21.48
C SER A 180 4.04 -0.48 20.74
N GLN A 181 4.72 -1.44 21.38
CA GLN A 181 5.82 -2.15 20.75
C GLN A 181 5.36 -3.01 19.57
N GLU A 182 4.26 -3.76 19.70
CA GLU A 182 3.69 -4.54 18.60
C GLU A 182 3.34 -3.66 17.38
N LEU A 183 2.88 -2.43 17.61
CA LEU A 183 2.64 -1.45 16.55
C LEU A 183 3.95 -1.03 15.87
N VAL A 184 4.98 -0.70 16.65
CA VAL A 184 6.32 -0.34 16.15
C VAL A 184 6.89 -1.48 15.30
N ASP A 185 6.96 -2.69 15.85
CA ASP A 185 7.47 -3.88 15.17
C ASP A 185 6.75 -4.13 13.84
N ARG A 186 5.45 -3.85 13.79
CA ARG A 186 4.65 -4.05 12.57
C ARG A 186 5.03 -3.11 11.45
N PHE A 187 5.37 -1.86 11.77
CA PHE A 187 5.78 -0.87 10.79
C PHE A 187 7.24 -1.09 10.37
N GLU A 188 8.14 -1.34 11.33
CA GLU A 188 9.55 -1.67 11.06
C GLU A 188 9.71 -2.93 10.20
N ALA A 189 8.79 -3.89 10.32
CA ALA A 189 8.79 -5.09 9.47
C ALA A 189 8.39 -4.82 8.00
N THR A 190 7.84 -3.63 7.68
CA THR A 190 7.52 -3.27 6.30
C THR A 190 8.78 -2.99 5.49
N SER A 191 8.71 -3.23 4.19
CA SER A 191 9.83 -3.00 3.30
C SER A 191 10.37 -1.57 3.36
N VAL A 192 9.48 -0.57 3.38
CA VAL A 192 9.85 0.84 3.46
C VAL A 192 10.70 1.14 4.70
N PHE A 193 10.21 0.75 5.88
CA PHE A 193 10.84 1.11 7.16
C PHE A 193 11.92 0.13 7.63
N LYS A 194 12.06 -1.04 7.02
CA LYS A 194 13.22 -1.93 7.25
C LYS A 194 14.57 -1.26 7.02
N GLN A 195 14.59 -0.18 6.25
CA GLN A 195 15.79 0.60 5.96
C GLN A 195 16.10 1.64 7.06
N CYS A 196 15.18 1.90 7.99
CA CYS A 196 15.37 2.88 9.06
C CYS A 196 16.40 2.43 10.11
N ASP A 197 16.63 1.12 10.22
CA ASP A 197 17.64 0.52 11.11
C ASP A 197 18.96 0.19 10.37
N ALA A 198 19.12 0.60 9.11
CA ALA A 198 20.36 0.41 8.39
C ALA A 198 21.38 1.49 8.83
N ASP A 199 22.16 1.16 9.86
CA ASP A 199 23.36 1.88 10.31
C ASP A 199 24.34 2.22 9.16
#